data_AF-A0A3B9HI84-F1
#
_entry.id   AF-A0A3B9HI84-F1
#
_cell.length_a   1.000
_cell.length_b   1.000
_cell.length_c   1.000
_cell.angle_alpha   90.00
_cell.angle_beta   90.00
_cell.angle_gamma   90.00
#
_symmetry.space_group_name_H-M   'P 1'
#
loop_
_entity.id
_entity.type
_entity.pdbx_description
1 polymer ?
#
loop_
_entity_poly.entity_id
_entity_poly.type
_entity_poly.pdbx_seq_one_letter_code
_entity_poly.pdbx_strand_id
1 'polypeptide(L)'
;MGIPAGDVITHANSETFLILQMESTEAYESLDETLALNDFEVLLVGPDDLAASLGVPGNKYHEKVERVMRDVAERMRGTGKSLATTFGTPEEARRWIAEGYRMMNIGSVVSIGTIQMKEVYAELREEFA
;
A
#
# COMPACT_ATOMS: atom_id res chain seq x y z
N MET A 1 15.73 25.54 13.49
CA MET A 1 14.53 24.70 13.66
C MET A 1 13.64 25.40 14.67
N GLY A 2 12.44 25.82 14.28
CA GLY A 2 11.61 26.77 15.05
C GLY A 2 10.78 26.18 16.19
N ILE A 3 11.05 24.94 16.60
CA ILE A 3 10.29 24.23 17.64
C ILE A 3 11.23 23.98 18.83
N PRO A 4 10.86 24.37 20.06
CA PRO A 4 11.64 24.07 21.27
C PRO A 4 11.83 22.56 21.48
N ALA A 5 13.01 22.15 21.97
CA ALA A 5 13.30 20.73 22.22
C ALA A 5 12.33 20.09 23.23
N GLY A 6 11.86 20.85 24.22
CA GLY A 6 10.88 20.38 25.20
C GLY A 6 9.53 20.04 24.55
N ASP A 7 9.09 20.83 23.57
CA ASP A 7 7.85 20.60 22.85
C ASP A 7 7.97 19.35 21.97
N VAL A 8 9.11 19.19 21.29
CA VAL A 8 9.41 17.97 20.51
C VAL A 8 9.35 16.73 21.39
N ILE A 9 10.03 16.72 22.55
CA ILE A 9 10.04 15.57 23.46
C ILE A 9 8.62 15.27 23.98
N THR A 10 7.82 16.30 24.22
CA THR A 10 6.45 16.15 24.74
C THR A 10 5.50 15.53 23.70
N HIS A 11 5.65 15.90 22.42
CA HIS A 11 4.67 15.55 21.38
C HIS A 11 5.13 14.45 20.42
N ALA A 12 6.43 14.15 20.34
CA ALA A 12 6.99 13.24 19.32
C ALA A 12 6.27 11.89 19.27
N ASN A 13 5.99 11.28 20.43
CA ASN A 13 5.32 9.97 20.45
C ASN A 13 3.85 10.07 19.99
N SER A 14 3.11 11.10 20.41
CA SER A 14 1.70 11.27 20.04
C SER A 14 1.49 11.71 18.58
N GLU A 15 2.52 12.29 17.97
CA GLU A 15 2.49 12.75 16.57
C GLU A 15 3.18 11.76 15.61
N THR A 16 3.81 10.70 16.15
CA THR A 16 4.35 9.60 15.36
C THR A 16 3.24 8.59 15.07
N PHE A 17 3.23 8.08 13.84
CA PHE A 17 2.27 7.10 13.37
C PHE A 17 3.01 5.89 12.80
N LEU A 18 2.55 4.68 13.12
CA LEU A 18 3.19 3.43 12.71
C LEU A 18 2.36 2.70 11.65
N ILE A 19 3.03 2.39 10.54
CA ILE A 19 2.49 1.57 9.45
C ILE A 19 3.25 0.26 9.44
N LEU A 20 2.53 -0.85 9.61
CA LEU A 20 3.08 -2.19 9.47
C LEU A 20 2.83 -2.70 8.05
N GLN A 21 3.86 -3.19 7.39
CA GLN A 21 3.73 -3.79 6.06
C GLN A 21 3.65 -5.31 6.17
N MET A 22 2.53 -5.88 5.73
CA MET A 22 2.30 -7.32 5.61
C MET A 22 2.49 -7.72 4.14
N GLU A 23 3.52 -8.53 3.88
CA GLU A 23 3.90 -8.88 2.51
C GLU A 23 4.44 -10.31 2.37
N SER A 24 4.23 -11.15 3.39
CA SER A 24 4.63 -12.56 3.35
C SER A 24 3.54 -13.48 3.91
N THR A 25 3.63 -14.76 3.57
CA THR A 25 2.78 -15.83 4.11
C THR A 25 2.89 -15.90 5.63
N GLU A 26 4.09 -15.77 6.19
CA GLU A 26 4.31 -15.78 7.63
C GLU A 26 3.61 -14.59 8.30
N ALA A 27 3.71 -13.39 7.72
CA ALA A 27 3.02 -12.21 8.24
C ALA A 27 1.50 -12.35 8.19
N TYR A 28 0.97 -12.99 7.15
CA TYR A 28 -0.46 -13.28 7.03
C TYR A 28 -0.93 -14.36 8.03
N GLU A 29 -0.13 -15.40 8.27
CA GLU A 29 -0.42 -16.44 9.27
C GLU A 29 -0.47 -15.86 10.70
N SER A 30 0.35 -14.85 11.00
CA SER A 30 0.37 -14.12 12.27
C SER A 30 -0.53 -12.87 12.29
N LEU A 31 -1.46 -12.74 11.34
CA LEU A 31 -2.27 -11.53 11.20
C LEU A 31 -3.12 -11.23 12.44
N ASP A 32 -3.78 -12.23 13.02
CA ASP A 32 -4.64 -12.01 14.20
C ASP A 32 -3.85 -11.50 15.41
N GLU A 33 -2.63 -12.02 15.62
CA GLU A 33 -1.70 -11.55 16.65
C GLU A 33 -1.26 -10.11 16.37
N THR A 34 -0.97 -9.80 15.11
CA THR A 34 -0.60 -8.45 14.67
C THR A 34 -1.74 -7.46 14.92
N LEU A 35 -2.98 -7.82 14.55
CA LEU A 35 -4.15 -6.95 14.72
C LEU A 35 -4.49 -6.69 16.20
N ALA A 36 -4.08 -7.58 17.11
CA ALA A 36 -4.24 -7.41 18.55
C ALA A 36 -3.29 -6.37 19.16
N LEU A 37 -2.26 -5.91 18.42
CA LEU A 37 -1.35 -4.86 18.88
C LEU A 37 -2.06 -3.50 18.92
N ASN A 38 -1.83 -2.74 20.00
CA ASN A 38 -2.43 -1.42 20.16
C ASN A 38 -1.62 -0.30 19.49
N ASP A 39 -0.31 -0.48 19.32
CA ASP A 39 0.63 0.61 19.03
C ASP A 39 0.91 0.80 17.53
N PHE A 40 -0.09 0.54 16.68
CA PHE A 40 -0.03 0.85 15.25
C PHE A 40 -1.42 1.14 14.69
N GLU A 41 -1.44 1.97 13.66
CA GLU A 41 -2.67 2.54 13.14
C GLU A 41 -3.02 2.07 11.72
N VAL A 42 -2.01 1.73 10.90
CA VAL A 42 -2.22 1.22 9.54
C VAL A 42 -1.55 -0.12 9.31
N LEU A 43 -2.32 -1.05 8.77
CA LEU A 43 -1.77 -2.23 8.09
C LEU A 43 -1.69 -1.93 6.60
N LEU A 44 -0.51 -2.09 5.99
CA LEU A 44 -0.29 -1.99 4.56
C LEU A 44 -0.04 -3.38 3.98
N VAL A 45 -0.81 -3.80 2.99
CA VAL A 45 -0.54 -5.05 2.26
C VAL A 45 0.36 -4.74 1.06
N GLY A 46 1.53 -5.39 0.98
CA GLY A 46 2.46 -5.29 -0.15
C GLY A 46 2.20 -6.40 -1.18
N PRO A 47 1.48 -6.15 -2.29
CA PRO A 47 0.93 -7.23 -3.11
C PRO A 47 1.98 -7.90 -4.00
N ASP A 48 3.04 -7.18 -4.40
CA ASP A 48 4.11 -7.72 -5.24
C ASP A 48 5.00 -8.71 -4.45
N ASP A 49 5.40 -8.36 -3.24
CA ASP A 49 6.17 -9.25 -2.35
C ASP A 49 5.30 -10.39 -1.79
N LEU A 50 4.02 -10.12 -1.49
CA LEU A 50 3.05 -11.17 -1.13
C LEU A 50 2.89 -12.19 -2.26
N ALA A 51 2.89 -11.75 -3.51
CA ALA A 51 2.85 -12.65 -4.67
C ALA A 51 4.08 -13.56 -4.73
N ALA A 52 5.27 -12.99 -4.47
CA ALA A 52 6.50 -13.79 -4.40
C ALA A 52 6.44 -14.84 -3.27
N SER A 53 5.98 -14.43 -2.09
CA SER A 53 5.84 -15.31 -0.93
C SER A 53 4.80 -16.42 -1.14
N LEU A 54 3.71 -16.14 -1.86
CA LEU A 54 2.68 -17.13 -2.24
C LEU A 54 3.06 -18.05 -3.41
N GLY A 55 4.29 -17.93 -3.93
CA GLY A 55 4.82 -18.75 -5.02
C GLY A 55 4.34 -18.34 -6.41
N VAL A 56 3.93 -17.08 -6.60
CA VAL A 56 3.47 -16.50 -7.87
C VAL A 56 4.16 -15.15 -8.16
N PRO A 57 5.51 -15.09 -8.13
CA PRO A 57 6.26 -13.86 -8.26
C PRO A 57 5.95 -13.11 -9.56
N GLY A 58 5.84 -11.79 -9.47
CA GLY A 58 5.51 -10.92 -10.61
C GLY A 58 4.04 -10.94 -11.04
N ASN A 59 3.18 -11.71 -10.36
CA ASN A 59 1.75 -11.75 -10.64
C ASN A 59 0.91 -11.42 -9.40
N LYS A 60 0.90 -10.13 -9.03
CA LYS A 60 0.08 -9.63 -7.92
C LYS A 60 -1.43 -9.72 -8.13
N TYR A 61 -1.88 -9.95 -9.37
CA TYR A 61 -3.31 -10.16 -9.70
C TYR A 61 -3.71 -11.63 -9.65
N HIS A 62 -2.79 -12.52 -9.24
CA HIS A 62 -3.11 -13.93 -9.08
C HIS A 62 -4.18 -14.13 -8.00
N GLU A 63 -5.10 -15.07 -8.22
CA GLU A 63 -6.24 -15.32 -7.33
C GLU A 63 -5.85 -15.58 -5.85
N LYS A 64 -4.67 -16.17 -5.62
CA LYS A 64 -4.10 -16.39 -4.29
C LYS A 64 -3.84 -15.08 -3.56
N VAL A 65 -3.24 -14.11 -4.24
CA VAL A 65 -2.92 -12.79 -3.68
C VAL A 65 -4.21 -12.04 -3.38
N GLU A 66 -5.13 -12.00 -4.35
CA GLU A 66 -6.40 -11.32 -4.16
C GLU A 66 -7.26 -11.92 -3.06
N ARG A 67 -7.20 -13.24 -2.87
CA ARG A 67 -7.91 -13.93 -1.78
C ARG A 67 -7.37 -13.51 -0.43
N VAL A 68 -6.05 -13.46 -0.27
CA VAL A 68 -5.41 -12.98 0.96
C VAL A 68 -5.77 -11.52 1.22
N MET A 69 -5.68 -10.64 0.21
CA MET A 69 -6.04 -9.23 0.36
C MET A 69 -7.50 -9.02 0.78
N ARG A 70 -8.44 -9.80 0.22
CA ARG A 70 -9.85 -9.75 0.62
C ARG A 70 -10.07 -10.27 2.04
N ASP A 71 -9.39 -11.35 2.43
CA ASP A 71 -9.46 -11.87 3.79
C ASP A 71 -8.92 -10.87 4.82
N VAL A 72 -7.79 -10.22 4.52
CA VAL A 72 -7.24 -9.11 5.34
C VAL A 72 -8.26 -7.99 5.48
N ALA A 73 -8.92 -7.59 4.38
CA ALA A 73 -9.93 -6.53 4.42
C ALA A 73 -11.11 -6.89 5.33
N GLU A 74 -11.57 -8.13 5.29
CA GLU A 74 -12.62 -8.62 6.19
C GLU A 74 -12.17 -8.63 7.66
N ARG A 75 -10.98 -9.13 7.97
CA ARG A 75 -10.44 -9.15 9.34
C ARG A 75 -10.17 -7.76 9.91
N MET A 76 -9.85 -6.80 9.06
CA MET A 76 -9.65 -5.41 9.46
C MET A 76 -10.95 -4.70 9.85
N ARG A 77 -12.12 -5.21 9.46
CA ARG A 77 -13.41 -4.59 9.79
C ARG A 77 -13.61 -4.51 11.30
N GLY A 78 -13.95 -3.33 11.79
CA GLY A 78 -14.24 -3.10 13.21
C GLY A 78 -13.02 -2.98 14.13
N THR A 79 -11.79 -3.18 13.62
CA THR A 79 -10.56 -3.01 14.41
C THR A 79 -10.27 -1.55 14.78
N GLY A 80 -10.88 -0.60 14.08
CA GLY A 80 -10.55 0.83 14.18
C GLY A 80 -9.24 1.23 13.48
N LYS A 81 -8.50 0.26 12.93
CA LYS A 81 -7.26 0.47 12.18
C LYS A 81 -7.56 0.73 10.71
N SER A 82 -6.68 1.47 10.04
CA SER A 82 -6.79 1.73 8.60
C SER A 82 -6.05 0.68 7.79
N LEU A 83 -6.58 0.35 6.61
CA LEU A 83 -5.98 -0.61 5.69
C LEU A 83 -5.44 0.10 4.46
N ALA A 84 -4.21 -0.25 4.06
CA ALA A 84 -3.48 0.35 2.95
C ALA A 84 -2.94 -0.69 1.97
N THR A 85 -2.71 -0.28 0.72
CA THR A 85 -1.93 -1.05 -0.26
C THR A 85 -1.48 -0.14 -1.42
N THR A 86 -0.76 -0.72 -2.38
CA THR A 86 -0.17 -0.03 -3.54
C THR A 86 -0.83 -0.50 -4.84
N PHE A 87 -1.15 0.43 -5.73
CA PHE A 87 -1.86 0.19 -6.99
C PHE A 87 -1.07 0.69 -8.19
N GLY A 88 -1.29 0.05 -9.34
CA GLY A 88 -0.75 0.50 -10.61
C GLY A 88 -1.61 1.58 -11.28
N THR A 89 -2.92 1.62 -11.00
CA THR A 89 -3.86 2.49 -11.72
C THR A 89 -5.01 3.03 -10.84
N PRO A 90 -5.69 4.12 -11.25
CA PRO A 90 -6.90 4.58 -10.58
C PRO A 90 -8.07 3.58 -10.59
N GLU A 91 -8.16 2.71 -11.61
CA GLU A 91 -9.19 1.68 -11.68
C GLU A 91 -8.99 0.61 -10.58
N GLU A 92 -7.76 0.14 -10.40
CA GLU A 92 -7.41 -0.76 -9.31
C GLU A 92 -7.67 -0.12 -7.94
N ALA A 93 -7.33 1.16 -7.79
CA ALA A 93 -7.59 1.90 -6.57
C ALA A 93 -9.08 1.89 -6.21
N ARG A 94 -9.98 2.14 -7.19
CA ARG A 94 -11.44 2.10 -6.95
C ARG A 94 -11.90 0.72 -6.47
N ARG A 95 -11.38 -0.35 -7.07
CA ARG A 95 -11.72 -1.73 -6.70
C ARG A 95 -11.40 -1.99 -5.23
N TRP A 96 -10.17 -1.72 -4.80
CA TRP A 96 -9.76 -2.02 -3.43
C TRP A 96 -10.30 -1.03 -2.39
N ILE A 97 -10.61 0.20 -2.78
CA ILE A 97 -11.42 1.10 -1.94
C ILE A 97 -12.78 0.45 -1.63
N ALA A 98 -13.44 -0.15 -2.61
CA ALA A 98 -14.73 -0.82 -2.38
C ALA A 98 -14.60 -1.99 -1.38
N GLU A 99 -13.46 -2.67 -1.34
CA GLU A 99 -13.18 -3.78 -0.42
C GLU A 99 -12.83 -3.33 1.02
N GLY A 100 -12.42 -2.06 1.23
CA GLY A 100 -12.14 -1.55 2.58
C GLY A 100 -10.78 -0.84 2.73
N TYR A 101 -9.97 -0.78 1.68
CA TYR A 101 -8.71 -0.04 1.69
C TYR A 101 -8.99 1.47 1.72
N ARG A 102 -8.30 2.21 2.59
CA ARG A 102 -8.56 3.64 2.84
C ARG A 102 -7.32 4.53 2.72
N MET A 103 -6.13 3.95 2.74
CA MET A 103 -4.88 4.66 2.45
C MET A 103 -4.24 4.03 1.22
N MET A 104 -3.83 4.87 0.27
CA MET A 104 -3.51 4.40 -1.09
C MET A 104 -2.17 4.97 -1.53
N ASN A 105 -1.27 4.10 -2.00
CA ASN A 105 -0.15 4.51 -2.84
C ASN A 105 -0.52 4.23 -4.31
N ILE A 106 -0.60 5.27 -5.14
CA ILE A 106 -1.05 5.15 -6.54
C ILE A 106 0.12 5.45 -7.47
N GLY A 107 0.69 4.40 -8.06
CA GLY A 107 1.80 4.49 -9.00
C GLY A 107 3.07 5.10 -8.39
N SER A 108 3.96 5.56 -9.26
CA SER A 108 5.13 6.34 -8.85
C SER A 108 5.30 7.51 -9.81
N VAL A 109 5.89 8.61 -9.32
CA VAL A 109 6.21 9.79 -10.15
C VAL A 109 7.07 9.38 -11.35
N VAL A 110 8.01 8.46 -11.15
CA VAL A 110 8.87 7.94 -12.22
C VAL A 110 8.05 7.19 -13.27
N SER A 111 7.18 6.26 -12.85
CA SER A 111 6.34 5.47 -13.77
C SER A 111 5.40 6.35 -14.56
N ILE A 112 4.66 7.23 -13.87
CA ILE A 112 3.68 8.14 -14.49
C ILE A 112 4.39 9.11 -15.44
N GLY A 113 5.51 9.71 -15.00
CA GLY A 113 6.30 10.61 -15.85
C GLY A 113 6.88 9.91 -17.07
N THR A 114 7.33 8.65 -16.93
CA THR A 114 7.88 7.88 -18.04
C THR A 114 6.82 7.54 -19.09
N ILE A 115 5.59 7.22 -18.66
CA ILE A 115 4.46 6.96 -19.58
C ILE A 115 4.18 8.23 -20.40
N GLN A 116 4.00 9.37 -19.75
CA GLN A 116 3.70 10.64 -20.44
C GLN A 116 4.82 11.06 -21.39
N MET A 117 6.08 10.96 -20.96
CA MET A 117 7.21 11.36 -21.80
C MET A 117 7.35 10.48 -23.05
N LYS A 118 7.01 9.19 -22.96
CA LYS A 118 7.02 8.29 -24.12
C LYS A 118 6.00 8.73 -25.18
N GLU A 119 4.81 9.13 -24.76
CA GLU A 119 3.76 9.63 -25.66
C GLU A 119 4.22 10.92 -26.35
N VAL A 120 4.72 11.90 -25.60
CA VAL A 120 5.24 13.16 -26.15
C VAL A 120 6.36 12.91 -27.17
N TYR A 121 7.31 12.01 -26.88
CA TYR A 121 8.37 11.71 -27.83
C TYR A 121 7.90 10.93 -29.06
N ALA A 122 6.82 10.13 -28.95
CA ALA A 122 6.22 9.46 -30.09
C ALA A 122 5.57 10.48 -31.03
N GLU A 123 4.77 11.42 -30.48
CA GLU A 123 4.14 12.50 -31.24
C GLU A 123 5.17 13.37 -31.97
N LEU A 124 6.22 13.81 -31.27
CA LEU A 124 7.30 14.60 -31.88
C LEU A 124 8.04 13.83 -32.98
N ARG A 125 8.18 12.50 -32.85
CA ARG A 125 8.78 11.69 -33.91
C ARG A 125 7.86 11.59 -35.11
N GLU A 126 6.54 11.51 -34.93
CA GLU A 126 5.59 11.46 -36.05
C GLU A 126 5.50 12.80 -36.79
N GLU A 127 5.58 13.93 -36.08
CA GLU A 127 5.50 15.27 -36.69
C GLU A 127 6.77 15.64 -37.49
N PHE A 128 7.94 15.19 -37.03
CA PHE A 128 9.24 15.61 -37.56
C PHE A 128 10.08 14.48 -38.18
N ALA A 129 9.52 13.29 -38.43
CA ALA A 129 10.15 12.22 -39.24
C ALA A 129 9.75 12.31 -40.71
#